data_AF-A0A433JIS1-F1
#
_entry.id   AF-A0A433JIS1-F1
#
_cell.length_a   1.000
_cell.length_b   1.000
_cell.length_c   1.000
_cell.angle_alpha   90.00
_cell.angle_beta   90.00
_cell.angle_gamma   90.00
#
_symmetry.space_group_name_H-M   'P 1'
#
loop_
_entity.id
_entity.type
_entity.pdbx_description
1 polymer ?
#
loop_
_entity_poly.entity_id
_entity_poly.type
_entity_poly.pdbx_seq_one_letter_code
_entity_poly.pdbx_strand_id
1 'polypeptide(L)'
;MIVLTGVINYLLPFLCLVFLLLGLSKNLLNYILIALWLSLVALLISYHGAGGEIFGTYFNYKNALLYSLNIVIAVIAFLYVCFNVSSFQGKYVRYLIGFIAALVITGSALLLINLWINARFVESRLPGTALMEVVTFTPAEYCNNRFVFYKIGSNGKVSYLCPNHYGLIPSVGNLDTPPEFIIRQLNRPVEIEKLTPKKDKN
;
A
#
# COMPACT_ATOMS: atom_id res chain seq x y z
N MET A 1 10.16 -7.67 21.21
CA MET A 1 9.26 -7.96 20.07
C MET A 1 9.42 -6.95 18.92
N ILE A 2 9.36 -5.63 19.18
CA ILE A 2 9.46 -4.55 18.16
C ILE A 2 10.76 -4.60 17.32
N VAL A 3 11.91 -4.84 17.96
CA VAL A 3 13.21 -4.88 17.25
C VAL A 3 13.31 -6.08 16.30
N LEU A 4 12.80 -7.25 16.71
CA LEU A 4 12.87 -8.48 15.92
C LEU A 4 12.00 -8.37 14.66
N THR A 5 10.77 -7.88 14.79
CA THR A 5 9.87 -7.63 13.65
C THR A 5 10.44 -6.57 12.72
N GLY A 6 11.05 -5.52 13.27
CA GLY A 6 11.76 -4.51 12.48
C GLY A 6 12.90 -5.11 11.66
N VAL A 7 13.78 -5.90 12.28
CA VAL A 7 14.92 -6.55 11.61
C VAL A 7 14.45 -7.51 10.52
N ILE A 8 13.43 -8.32 10.79
CA ILE A 8 12.86 -9.27 9.81
C ILE A 8 12.34 -8.51 8.57
N ASN A 9 11.66 -7.39 8.77
CA ASN A 9 11.10 -6.60 7.66
C ASN A 9 12.16 -5.94 6.76
N TYR A 10 13.41 -5.75 7.24
CA TYR A 10 14.53 -5.29 6.39
C TYR A 10 15.34 -6.44 5.81
N LEU A 11 15.64 -7.44 6.64
CA LEU A 11 16.56 -8.51 6.30
C LEU A 11 15.97 -9.45 5.24
N LEU A 12 14.69 -9.79 5.33
CA LEU A 12 14.05 -10.69 4.36
C LEU A 12 14.06 -10.09 2.94
N PRO A 13 13.55 -8.87 2.68
CA PRO A 13 13.60 -8.29 1.34
C PRO A 13 15.02 -8.23 0.77
N PHE A 14 16.00 -7.90 1.61
CA PHE A 14 17.39 -7.85 1.20
C PHE A 14 17.93 -9.23 0.83
N LEU A 15 17.67 -10.26 1.65
CA LEU A 15 18.03 -11.65 1.33
C LEU A 15 17.36 -12.10 0.02
N CYS A 16 16.07 -11.81 -0.16
CA CYS A 16 15.35 -12.12 -1.40
C CYS A 16 16.03 -11.49 -2.61
N LEU A 17 16.45 -10.22 -2.49
CA LEU A 17 17.18 -9.52 -3.55
C LEU A 17 18.52 -10.18 -3.85
N VAL A 18 19.30 -10.55 -2.83
CA VAL A 18 20.58 -11.24 -2.99
C VAL A 18 20.40 -12.58 -3.72
N PHE A 19 19.45 -13.41 -3.28
CA PHE A 19 19.15 -14.69 -3.94
C PHE A 19 18.68 -14.50 -5.38
N LEU A 20 17.84 -13.49 -5.64
CA LEU A 20 17.38 -13.18 -7.00
C LEU A 20 18.55 -12.77 -7.89
N LEU A 21 19.40 -11.83 -7.45
CA LEU A 21 20.54 -11.35 -8.22
C LEU A 21 21.57 -12.45 -8.49
N LEU A 22 21.87 -13.29 -7.50
CA LEU A 22 22.74 -14.46 -7.67
C LEU A 22 22.13 -15.45 -8.67
N GLY A 23 20.84 -15.73 -8.54
CA GLY A 23 20.10 -16.62 -9.43
C GLY A 23 20.10 -16.15 -10.88
N LEU A 24 19.84 -14.86 -11.11
CA LEU A 24 19.87 -14.24 -12.44
C LEU A 24 21.30 -14.18 -13.01
N SER A 25 22.29 -13.78 -12.21
CA SER A 25 23.69 -13.66 -12.66
C SER A 25 24.30 -15.01 -13.05
N LYS A 26 23.93 -16.09 -12.35
CA LYS A 26 24.47 -17.43 -12.56
C LYS A 26 23.51 -18.35 -13.33
N ASN A 27 22.34 -17.85 -13.76
CA ASN A 27 21.25 -18.63 -14.35
C ASN A 27 20.86 -19.87 -13.52
N LEU A 28 20.92 -19.77 -12.19
CA LEU A 28 20.61 -20.86 -11.27
C LEU A 28 19.15 -20.80 -10.82
N LEU A 29 18.32 -21.65 -11.42
CA LEU A 29 16.87 -21.67 -11.15
C LEU A 29 16.53 -21.91 -9.67
N ASN A 30 17.32 -22.72 -8.96
CA ASN A 30 17.10 -22.98 -7.53
C ASN A 30 17.20 -21.72 -6.66
N TYR A 31 18.15 -20.81 -6.97
CA TYR A 31 18.28 -19.55 -6.25
C TYR A 31 17.09 -18.63 -6.51
N ILE A 32 16.54 -18.66 -7.72
CA ILE A 32 15.35 -17.88 -8.11
C ILE A 32 14.10 -18.43 -7.41
N LEU A 33 13.97 -19.76 -7.31
CA LEU A 33 12.89 -20.39 -6.53
C LEU A 33 12.99 -20.04 -5.05
N ILE A 34 14.19 -20.07 -4.46
CA ILE A 34 14.41 -19.64 -3.07
C ILE A 34 14.01 -18.17 -2.91
N ALA A 35 14.43 -17.29 -3.82
CA ALA A 35 14.05 -15.88 -3.79
C ALA A 35 12.53 -15.68 -3.87
N LEU A 36 11.84 -16.43 -4.74
CA LEU A 36 10.39 -16.39 -4.87
C LEU A 36 9.70 -16.81 -3.57
N TRP A 37 10.06 -17.96 -3.00
CA TRP A 37 9.48 -18.46 -1.76
C TRP A 37 9.72 -17.52 -0.58
N LEU A 38 10.97 -17.06 -0.41
CA LEU A 38 11.30 -16.10 0.64
C LEU A 38 10.52 -14.79 0.48
N SER A 39 10.35 -14.32 -0.76
CA SER A 39 9.60 -13.09 -1.03
C SER A 39 8.11 -13.24 -0.71
N LEU A 40 7.49 -14.38 -1.05
CA LEU A 40 6.10 -14.67 -0.70
C LEU A 40 5.90 -14.72 0.82
N VAL A 41 6.82 -15.37 1.55
CA VAL A 41 6.79 -15.39 3.02
C VAL A 41 6.96 -13.98 3.59
N ALA A 42 7.88 -13.17 3.03
CA ALA A 42 8.08 -11.79 3.46
C ALA A 42 6.84 -10.91 3.26
N LEU A 43 6.15 -11.09 2.13
CA LEU A 43 4.90 -10.38 1.82
C LEU A 43 3.78 -10.75 2.80
N LEU A 44 3.64 -12.04 3.15
CA LEU A 44 2.66 -12.52 4.12
C LEU A 44 2.93 -11.96 5.53
N ILE A 45 4.19 -11.96 5.97
CA ILE A 45 4.58 -11.39 7.26
C ILE A 45 4.28 -9.89 7.29
N SER A 46 4.61 -9.17 6.22
CA SER A 46 4.36 -7.73 6.14
C SER A 46 2.86 -7.40 6.12
N TYR A 47 2.06 -8.22 5.42
CA TYR A 47 0.60 -8.08 5.39
C TYR A 47 -0.02 -8.33 6.77
N HIS A 48 0.42 -9.36 7.49
CA HIS A 48 -0.04 -9.62 8.85
C HIS A 48 0.45 -8.52 9.82
N GLY A 49 1.66 -8.01 9.63
CA GLY A 49 2.19 -6.87 10.38
C GLY A 49 1.39 -5.57 10.16
N ALA A 50 0.70 -5.46 9.02
CA ALA A 50 -0.22 -4.37 8.72
C ALA A 50 -1.63 -4.59 9.29
N GLY A 51 -1.88 -5.66 10.04
CA GLY A 51 -3.21 -5.99 10.56
C GLY A 51 -4.14 -6.64 9.54
N GLY A 52 -3.61 -7.09 8.39
CA GLY A 52 -4.42 -7.62 7.30
C GLY A 52 -5.05 -6.53 6.43
N GLU A 53 -4.58 -5.29 6.53
CA GLU A 53 -5.09 -4.17 5.76
C GLU A 53 -3.97 -3.51 4.95
N ILE A 54 -4.28 -3.13 3.71
CA ILE A 54 -3.35 -2.38 2.84
C ILE A 54 -3.50 -0.86 3.08
N PHE A 55 -4.62 -0.45 3.69
CA PHE A 55 -4.90 0.91 4.11
C PHE A 55 -4.53 1.09 5.58
N GLY A 56 -4.13 2.31 5.95
CA GLY A 56 -3.82 2.63 7.35
C GLY A 56 -2.35 2.98 7.58
N THR A 57 -2.04 3.28 8.84
CA THR A 57 -0.78 3.95 9.23
C THR A 57 0.47 3.11 9.07
N TYR A 58 0.33 1.79 8.85
CA TYR A 58 1.46 0.88 8.68
C TYR A 58 2.27 1.21 7.43
N PHE A 59 1.61 1.51 6.30
CA PHE A 59 2.27 1.75 5.03
C PHE A 59 2.69 3.22 4.86
N ASN A 60 3.57 3.71 5.75
CA ASN A 60 4.34 4.93 5.48
C ASN A 60 5.32 4.72 4.31
N TYR A 61 6.03 5.78 3.86
CA TYR A 61 6.96 5.64 2.73
C TYR A 61 8.01 4.54 2.93
N LYS A 62 8.50 4.36 4.15
CA LYS A 62 9.51 3.35 4.47
C LYS A 62 8.98 1.93 4.26
N ASN A 63 7.82 1.60 4.81
CA ASN A 63 7.22 0.27 4.71
C ASN A 63 6.65 0.03 3.30
N ALA A 64 6.10 1.06 2.66
CA ALA A 64 5.66 0.99 1.27
C ALA A 64 6.82 0.68 0.32
N LEU A 65 8.00 1.26 0.53
CA LEU A 65 9.20 0.97 -0.26
C LEU A 65 9.63 -0.50 -0.11
N LEU A 66 9.74 -1.01 1.12
CA LEU A 66 10.14 -2.39 1.37
C LEU A 66 9.14 -3.40 0.80
N TYR A 67 7.85 -3.12 0.96
CA TYR A 67 6.79 -3.95 0.42
C TYR A 67 6.79 -3.93 -1.12
N SER A 68 6.98 -2.75 -1.72
CA SER A 68 7.13 -2.61 -3.18
C SER A 68 8.31 -3.40 -3.72
N LEU A 69 9.46 -3.32 -3.04
CA LEU A 69 10.66 -4.08 -3.41
C LEU A 69 10.38 -5.59 -3.40
N ASN A 70 9.70 -6.09 -2.36
CA ASN A 70 9.30 -7.50 -2.30
C ASN A 70 8.35 -7.89 -3.44
N ILE A 71 7.32 -7.09 -3.74
CA ILE A 71 6.42 -7.35 -4.86
C ILE A 71 7.22 -7.48 -6.16
N VAL A 72 8.13 -6.54 -6.42
CA VAL A 72 8.95 -6.53 -7.65
C VAL A 72 9.83 -7.78 -7.72
N ILE A 73 10.48 -8.16 -6.62
CA ILE A 73 11.29 -9.39 -6.54
C ILE A 73 10.44 -10.63 -6.85
N ALA A 74 9.27 -10.76 -6.22
CA ALA A 74 8.36 -11.87 -6.44
C ALA A 74 7.89 -11.95 -7.90
N VAL A 75 7.51 -10.82 -8.51
CA VAL A 75 7.07 -10.76 -9.90
C VAL A 75 8.20 -11.18 -10.84
N ILE A 76 9.42 -10.64 -10.67
CA ILE A 76 10.55 -11.00 -11.53
C ILE A 76 10.88 -12.49 -11.39
N ALA A 77 10.96 -13.00 -10.16
CA ALA A 77 11.25 -14.41 -9.91
C ALA A 77 10.16 -15.33 -10.50
N PHE A 78 8.90 -14.98 -10.33
CA PHE A 78 7.76 -15.71 -10.88
C PHE A 78 7.81 -15.75 -12.42
N LEU A 79 8.00 -14.60 -13.07
CA LEU A 79 8.10 -14.52 -14.53
C LEU A 79 9.29 -15.34 -15.04
N TYR A 80 10.44 -15.25 -14.37
CA TYR A 80 11.61 -16.02 -14.75
C TYR A 80 11.31 -17.53 -14.71
N VAL A 81 10.71 -18.03 -13.63
CA VAL A 81 10.33 -19.44 -13.50
C VAL A 81 9.33 -19.85 -14.59
N CYS A 82 8.31 -19.03 -14.82
CA CYS A 82 7.28 -19.28 -15.83
C CYS A 82 7.87 -19.46 -17.25
N PHE A 83 8.89 -18.67 -17.61
CA PHE A 83 9.45 -18.68 -18.97
C PHE A 83 10.66 -19.60 -19.15
N ASN A 84 11.39 -19.94 -18.09
CA ASN A 84 12.63 -20.72 -18.19
C ASN A 84 12.47 -22.21 -17.83
N VAL A 85 11.35 -22.63 -17.24
CA VAL A 85 11.10 -24.06 -16.96
C VAL A 85 10.66 -24.76 -18.24
N SER A 86 11.46 -25.72 -18.70
CA SER A 86 11.21 -26.48 -19.95
C SER A 86 9.90 -27.27 -19.95
N SER A 87 9.44 -27.73 -18.78
CA SER A 87 8.15 -28.43 -18.61
C SER A 87 6.94 -27.57 -19.01
N PHE A 88 7.11 -26.24 -19.06
CA PHE A 88 6.06 -25.28 -19.37
C PHE A 88 5.95 -24.91 -20.86
N GLN A 89 6.70 -25.59 -21.73
CA GLN A 89 6.79 -25.28 -23.17
C GLN A 89 5.60 -25.82 -24.01
N GLY A 90 4.68 -26.59 -23.43
CA GLY A 90 3.50 -27.10 -24.14
C GLY A 90 2.58 -25.96 -24.61
N LYS A 91 2.01 -26.05 -25.81
CA LYS A 91 1.22 -24.97 -26.45
C LYS A 91 0.11 -24.42 -25.53
N TYR A 92 -0.71 -25.29 -24.93
CA TYR A 92 -1.78 -24.89 -24.02
C TYR A 92 -1.25 -24.33 -22.70
N VAL A 93 -0.18 -24.93 -22.16
CA VAL A 93 0.47 -24.50 -20.92
C VAL A 93 1.06 -23.10 -21.08
N ARG A 94 1.64 -22.79 -22.25
CA ARG A 94 2.19 -21.47 -22.56
C ARG A 94 1.12 -20.38 -22.61
N TYR A 95 -0.06 -20.65 -23.16
CA TYR A 95 -1.17 -19.69 -23.14
C TYR A 95 -1.67 -19.44 -21.72
N LEU A 96 -1.84 -20.51 -20.93
CA LEU A 96 -2.26 -20.40 -19.53
C LEU A 96 -1.24 -19.60 -18.71
N ILE A 97 0.06 -19.88 -18.86
CA ILE A 97 1.13 -19.16 -18.17
C ILE A 97 1.18 -17.70 -18.61
N GLY A 98 1.02 -17.41 -19.90
CA GLY A 98 0.93 -16.04 -20.40
C GLY A 98 -0.23 -15.27 -19.77
N PHE A 99 -1.40 -15.90 -19.65
CA PHE A 99 -2.56 -15.31 -18.99
C PHE A 99 -2.31 -15.06 -17.49
N ILE A 100 -1.76 -16.04 -16.77
CA ILE A 100 -1.42 -15.89 -15.34
C ILE A 100 -0.37 -14.78 -15.17
N ALA A 101 0.66 -14.74 -16.02
CA ALA A 101 1.68 -13.70 -15.99
C ALA A 101 1.06 -12.30 -16.20
N ALA A 102 0.14 -12.15 -17.15
CA ALA A 102 -0.56 -10.89 -17.38
C ALA A 102 -1.40 -10.47 -16.16
N LEU A 103 -2.10 -11.41 -15.52
CA LEU A 103 -2.86 -11.15 -14.29
C LEU A 103 -1.93 -10.74 -13.13
N VAL A 104 -0.81 -11.43 -12.95
CA VAL A 104 0.18 -11.11 -11.91
C VAL A 104 0.77 -9.72 -12.13
N ILE A 105 1.21 -9.40 -13.35
CA ILE A 105 1.76 -8.08 -13.69
C ILE A 105 0.72 -6.98 -13.43
N THR A 106 -0.51 -7.16 -13.94
CA THR A 106 -1.57 -6.15 -13.80
C THR A 106 -1.98 -5.99 -12.34
N GLY A 107 -2.17 -7.10 -11.61
CA GLY A 107 -2.51 -7.09 -10.19
C GLY A 107 -1.43 -6.44 -9.33
N SER A 108 -0.16 -6.76 -9.58
CA SER A 108 0.96 -6.12 -8.89
C SER A 108 1.06 -4.63 -9.20
N ALA A 109 0.83 -4.20 -10.44
CA ALA A 109 0.82 -2.79 -10.79
C ALA A 109 -0.29 -2.02 -10.05
N LEU A 110 -1.51 -2.55 -10.03
CA LEU A 110 -2.63 -1.95 -9.29
C LEU A 110 -2.34 -1.88 -7.79
N LEU A 111 -1.78 -2.96 -7.22
CA LEU A 111 -1.39 -3.03 -5.81
C LEU A 111 -0.33 -1.98 -5.47
N LEU A 112 0.69 -1.80 -6.32
CA LEU A 112 1.72 -0.78 -6.12
C LEU A 112 1.13 0.64 -6.19
N ILE A 113 0.26 0.93 -7.16
CA ILE A 113 -0.41 2.22 -7.25
C ILE A 113 -1.20 2.50 -5.97
N ASN A 114 -1.99 1.54 -5.51
CA ASN A 114 -2.76 1.64 -4.27
C ASN A 114 -1.86 1.96 -3.07
N LEU A 115 -0.83 1.15 -2.89
CA LEU A 115 0.14 1.25 -1.81
C LEU A 115 0.77 2.64 -1.74
N TRP A 116 1.17 3.18 -2.89
CA TRP A 116 1.81 4.50 -2.96
C TRP A 116 0.84 5.65 -2.75
N ILE A 117 -0.42 5.53 -3.20
CA ILE A 117 -1.46 6.52 -2.87
C ILE A 117 -1.69 6.53 -1.35
N ASN A 118 -1.81 5.36 -0.72
CA ASN A 118 -1.94 5.24 0.73
C ASN A 118 -0.72 5.82 1.45
N ALA A 119 0.51 5.46 1.04
CA ALA A 119 1.73 5.96 1.66
C ALA A 119 1.86 7.47 1.59
N ARG A 120 1.55 8.05 0.42
CA ARG A 120 1.50 9.51 0.26
C ARG A 120 0.45 10.13 1.17
N PHE A 121 -0.73 9.52 1.27
CA PHE A 121 -1.80 10.00 2.15
C PHE A 121 -1.36 9.98 3.62
N VAL A 122 -0.80 8.87 4.10
CA VAL A 122 -0.30 8.74 5.48
C VAL A 122 0.83 9.71 5.78
N GLU A 123 1.82 9.86 4.89
CA GLU A 123 2.99 10.69 5.18
C GLU A 123 2.69 12.19 5.10
N SER A 124 1.82 12.62 4.18
CA SER A 124 1.46 14.05 4.05
C SER A 124 0.46 14.53 5.11
N ARG A 125 0.41 13.87 6.27
CA ARG A 125 -0.38 14.31 7.43
C ARG A 125 0.40 15.35 8.23
N LEU A 126 -0.31 16.26 8.91
CA LEU A 126 0.31 17.19 9.84
C LEU A 126 0.92 16.41 11.02
N PRO A 127 2.21 16.63 11.36
CA PRO A 127 2.85 15.93 12.47
C PRO A 127 2.07 16.12 13.78
N GLY A 128 1.89 15.04 14.54
CA GLY A 128 1.13 15.06 15.79
C GLY A 128 -0.39 14.96 15.63
N THR A 129 -0.91 14.85 14.40
CA THR A 129 -2.34 14.60 14.15
C THR A 129 -2.63 13.12 13.87
N ALA A 130 -3.81 12.66 14.28
CA ALA A 130 -4.26 11.29 14.06
C ALA A 130 -4.79 11.08 12.64
N LEU A 131 -4.59 9.87 12.11
CA LEU A 131 -5.35 9.35 10.97
C LEU A 131 -6.66 8.77 11.53
N MET A 132 -7.80 9.24 11.06
CA MET A 132 -9.11 8.78 11.56
C MET A 132 -9.74 7.86 10.54
N GLU A 133 -10.06 6.65 10.94
CA GLU A 133 -10.93 5.78 10.16
C GLU A 133 -12.35 5.91 10.69
N VAL A 134 -13.28 6.21 9.78
CA VAL A 134 -14.68 6.43 10.15
C VAL A 134 -15.58 5.55 9.30
N VAL A 135 -16.44 4.81 9.99
CA VAL A 135 -17.49 3.99 9.40
C VAL A 135 -18.81 4.73 9.52
N THR A 136 -19.48 4.91 8.40
CA THR A 136 -20.77 5.60 8.30
C THR A 136 -21.87 4.62 7.91
N PHE A 137 -23.07 4.79 8.46
CA PHE A 137 -24.22 3.96 8.09
C PHE A 137 -24.67 4.23 6.65
N THR A 138 -24.66 5.51 6.25
CA THR A 138 -24.89 5.98 4.89
C THR A 138 -23.59 6.55 4.31
N PRO A 139 -23.18 6.16 3.10
CA PRO A 139 -21.97 6.68 2.47
C PRO A 139 -22.05 8.20 2.32
N ALA A 140 -20.90 8.87 2.43
CA ALA A 140 -20.81 10.31 2.21
C ALA A 140 -20.97 10.64 0.72
N GLU A 141 -21.46 11.85 0.39
CA GLU A 141 -21.69 12.25 -1.01
C GLU A 141 -20.43 12.17 -1.89
N TYR A 142 -19.25 12.39 -1.30
CA TYR A 142 -17.96 12.32 -1.97
C TYR A 142 -17.29 10.94 -1.91
N CYS A 143 -17.91 9.95 -1.27
CA CYS A 143 -17.37 8.60 -1.15
C CYS A 143 -18.48 7.56 -1.12
N ASN A 144 -18.58 6.75 -2.19
CA ASN A 144 -19.55 5.66 -2.29
C ASN A 144 -19.28 4.48 -1.32
N ASN A 145 -18.27 4.59 -0.45
CA ASN A 145 -17.93 3.59 0.55
C ASN A 145 -18.34 4.08 1.94
N ARG A 146 -18.74 3.14 2.80
CA ARG A 146 -19.07 3.41 4.20
C ARG A 146 -17.84 3.71 5.05
N PHE A 147 -16.69 3.21 4.61
CA PHE A 147 -15.40 3.39 5.26
C PHE A 147 -14.67 4.55 4.59
N VAL A 148 -14.27 5.56 5.37
CA VAL A 148 -13.49 6.70 4.88
C VAL A 148 -12.38 7.01 5.86
N PHE A 149 -11.17 7.20 5.34
CA PHE A 149 -10.03 7.66 6.12
C PHE A 149 -9.92 9.19 6.02
N TYR A 150 -9.75 9.86 7.14
CA TYR A 150 -9.53 11.30 7.22
C TYR A 150 -8.19 11.62 7.84
N LYS A 151 -7.62 12.73 7.40
CA LYS A 151 -6.43 13.32 8.01
C LYS A 151 -6.48 14.84 7.95
N ILE A 152 -5.65 15.46 8.77
CA ILE A 152 -5.27 16.85 8.60
C ILE A 152 -3.98 16.86 7.78
N GLY A 153 -4.03 17.49 6.61
CA GLY A 153 -2.87 17.64 5.75
C GLY A 153 -1.85 18.61 6.34
N SER A 154 -0.60 18.54 5.87
CA SER A 154 0.44 19.51 6.23
C SER A 154 0.09 20.97 5.85
N ASN A 155 -0.88 21.15 4.96
CA ASN A 155 -1.46 22.45 4.59
C ASN A 155 -2.57 22.92 5.56
N GLY A 156 -2.82 22.19 6.64
CA GLY A 156 -3.87 22.48 7.62
C GLY A 156 -5.29 22.13 7.16
N LYS A 157 -5.50 21.66 5.93
CA LYS A 157 -6.83 21.28 5.42
C LYS A 157 -7.16 19.83 5.77
N VAL A 158 -8.46 19.53 5.89
CA VAL A 158 -8.91 18.14 6.03
C VAL A 158 -8.92 17.47 4.66
N SER A 159 -8.26 16.31 4.57
CA SER A 159 -8.26 15.46 3.38
C SER A 159 -8.90 14.11 3.72
N TYR A 160 -9.49 13.49 2.71
CA TYR A 160 -10.07 12.15 2.82
C TYR A 160 -9.42 11.19 1.83
N LEU A 161 -9.40 9.91 2.20
CA LEU A 161 -9.10 8.79 1.33
C LEU A 161 -10.30 7.85 1.38
N CYS A 162 -10.95 7.70 0.23
CA CYS A 162 -12.10 6.85 0.04
C CYS A 162 -11.64 5.55 -0.65
N PRO A 163 -11.71 4.39 0.02
CA PRO A 163 -11.44 3.11 -0.61
C PRO A 163 -12.50 2.83 -1.68
N ASN A 164 -12.07 2.39 -2.87
CA ASN A 164 -13.00 1.87 -3.87
C ASN A 164 -13.66 0.57 -3.35
N HIS A 165 -14.85 0.23 -3.84
CA HIS A 165 -15.60 -0.98 -3.49
C HIS A 165 -14.77 -2.26 -3.63
N TYR A 166 -13.92 -2.32 -4.66
CA TYR A 166 -13.02 -3.46 -4.91
C TYR A 166 -11.66 -3.36 -4.18
N GLY A 167 -11.42 -2.30 -3.41
CA GLY A 167 -10.15 -2.06 -2.71
C GLY A 167 -8.96 -1.84 -3.64
N LEU A 168 -9.19 -1.61 -4.94
CA LEU A 168 -8.13 -1.59 -5.96
C LEU A 168 -7.35 -0.28 -6.02
N ILE A 169 -8.03 0.86 -6.15
CA ILE A 169 -7.39 2.19 -6.19
C ILE A 169 -8.27 3.13 -5.36
N PRO A 170 -7.76 3.71 -4.26
CA PRO A 170 -8.53 4.67 -3.49
C PRO A 170 -8.57 6.04 -4.20
N SER A 171 -9.63 6.80 -3.99
CA SER A 171 -9.68 8.22 -4.37
C SER A 171 -9.32 9.11 -3.20
N VAL A 172 -8.50 10.12 -3.43
CA VAL A 172 -8.07 11.09 -2.42
C VAL A 172 -8.59 12.48 -2.79
N GLY A 173 -9.14 13.20 -1.82
CA GLY A 173 -9.65 14.55 -2.01
C GLY A 173 -9.48 15.42 -0.78
N ASN A 174 -9.85 16.70 -0.92
CA ASN A 174 -9.85 17.67 0.17
C ASN A 174 -11.29 18.08 0.49
N LEU A 175 -11.55 18.38 1.76
CA LEU A 175 -12.82 18.93 2.21
C LEU A 175 -12.61 20.40 2.56
N ASP A 176 -13.42 21.27 1.95
CA ASP A 176 -13.43 22.70 2.28
C ASP A 176 -14.06 22.96 3.66
N THR A 177 -15.04 22.14 4.05
CA THR A 177 -15.64 22.15 5.39
C THR A 177 -15.34 20.83 6.10
N PRO A 178 -14.61 20.86 7.23
CA PRO A 178 -14.32 19.63 7.98
C PRO A 178 -15.61 19.06 8.60
N PRO A 179 -15.81 17.73 8.59
CA PRO A 179 -16.93 17.09 9.26
C PRO A 179 -16.94 17.40 10.77
N GLU A 180 -18.12 17.52 11.35
CA GLU A 180 -18.30 17.97 12.74
C GLU A 180 -17.59 17.06 13.77
N PHE A 181 -17.52 15.76 13.51
CA PHE A 181 -16.81 14.82 14.38
C PHE A 181 -15.28 15.06 14.41
N ILE A 182 -14.68 15.54 13.32
CA ILE A 182 -13.26 15.89 13.26
C ILE A 182 -13.00 17.13 14.12
N ILE A 183 -13.88 18.13 14.02
CA ILE A 183 -13.80 19.37 14.80
C ILE A 183 -13.88 19.06 16.30
N ARG A 184 -14.77 18.15 16.71
CA ARG A 184 -14.94 17.76 18.13
C ARG A 184 -13.76 16.97 18.70
N GLN A 185 -12.99 16.27 17.86
CA GLN A 185 -11.78 15.55 18.30
C GLN A 185 -10.55 16.46 18.41
N LEU A 186 -10.56 17.62 17.75
CA LEU A 186 -9.51 18.64 17.77
C LEU A 186 -9.51 19.52 19.03
N ASN A 187 -9.79 18.96 20.22
CA ASN A 187 -9.98 19.66 21.52
C ASN A 187 -8.77 20.50 22.06
N ARG A 188 -7.89 21.03 21.20
CA ARG A 188 -6.98 22.15 21.50
C ARG A 188 -7.33 23.37 20.63
N PRO A 189 -7.55 24.55 21.23
CA PRO A 189 -7.99 25.77 20.53
C PRO A 189 -6.87 26.47 19.74
N VAL A 190 -6.05 25.75 18.97
CA VAL A 190 -4.86 26.34 18.30
C VAL A 190 -5.03 26.55 16.79
N GLU A 191 -6.08 26.04 16.13
CA GLU A 191 -6.13 26.14 14.66
C GLU A 191 -7.52 26.32 14.01
N ILE A 192 -8.58 26.53 14.79
CA ILE A 192 -9.94 26.75 14.24
C ILE A 192 -10.01 28.05 13.41
N GLU A 193 -9.17 29.05 13.73
CA GLU A 193 -9.13 30.34 13.02
C GLU A 193 -8.49 30.27 11.63
N LYS A 194 -7.67 29.24 11.33
CA LYS A 194 -7.10 29.02 9.98
C LYS A 194 -7.95 28.12 9.09
N LEU A 195 -8.88 27.38 9.67
CA LEU A 195 -9.72 26.39 9.01
C LEU A 195 -11.11 26.92 8.62
N THR A 196 -11.47 28.11 9.09
CA THR A 196 -12.72 28.78 8.73
C THR A 196 -12.44 29.85 7.67
N PRO A 197 -13.10 29.83 6.49
CA PRO A 197 -13.02 30.95 5.58
C PRO A 197 -13.57 32.19 6.29
N LYS A 198 -12.75 33.24 6.32
CA LYS A 198 -13.12 34.55 6.87
C LYS A 198 -14.38 35.00 6.13
N LYS A 199 -15.52 35.01 6.83
CA LYS A 199 -16.74 35.65 6.31
C LYS A 199 -16.43 37.14 6.18
N ASP A 200 -16.21 37.60 4.95
CA ASP A 200 -16.21 39.03 4.66
C ASP A 200 -17.59 39.56 5.04
N LYS A 201 -17.61 40.34 6.13
CA LYS A 201 -18.75 41.14 6.52
C LYS A 201 -18.76 42.37 5.63
N ASN A 202 -19.65 42.39 4.64
CA ASN A 202 -20.26 43.63 4.16
C ASN A 202 -21.54 43.90 4.96
#